data_AF-A0A6B3F433-F1
#
_entry.id   AF-A0A6B3F433-F1
#
_cell.length_a   1.000
_cell.length_b   1.000
_cell.length_c   1.000
_cell.angle_alpha   90.00
_cell.angle_beta   90.00
_cell.angle_gamma   90.00
#
_symmetry.space_group_name_H-M   'P 1'
#
loop_
_entity.id
_entity.type
_entity.pdbx_description
1 polymer ?
#
loop_
_entity_poly.entity_id
_entity_poly.type
_entity_poly.pdbx_seq_one_letter_code
_entity_poly.pdbx_strand_id
1 'polypeptide(L)'
;AAYVDADKGVADAQSALDGARAILSERFAEDADLIGELRERMWTRGSLSSKVREGKEEAGAKFSDYFDFAEPFAKLPSHRVLALLRGEKEEVLDLTLEPEEPPAEPGTPSSYEGVIAHRFGIADRGRPGDA
;
A
#
# COMPACT_ATOMS: atom_id res chain seq x y z
N ALA A 1 30.91 3.47 4.80
CA ALA A 1 31.84 4.59 4.53
C ALA A 1 32.09 4.81 3.04
N ALA A 2 32.26 3.78 2.19
CA ALA A 2 32.62 3.94 0.77
C ALA A 2 31.61 4.73 -0.11
N TYR A 3 30.37 4.92 0.35
CA TYR A 3 29.31 5.65 -0.36
C TYR A 3 28.89 6.96 0.32
N VAL A 4 29.60 7.39 1.37
CA VAL A 4 29.33 8.67 2.06
C VAL A 4 30.10 9.77 1.33
N ASP A 5 29.37 10.80 0.89
CA ASP A 5 29.88 11.95 0.14
C ASP A 5 28.96 13.15 0.38
N ALA A 6 29.33 14.00 1.35
CA ALA A 6 28.52 15.15 1.75
C ALA A 6 28.33 16.17 0.62
N ASP A 7 29.32 16.32 -0.26
CA ASP A 7 29.26 17.25 -1.40
C ASP A 7 28.25 16.77 -2.47
N LYS A 8 27.93 15.47 -2.48
CA LYS A 8 26.88 14.88 -3.31
C LYS A 8 25.55 14.67 -2.57
N GLY A 9 25.40 15.24 -1.37
CA GLY A 9 24.17 15.12 -0.57
C GLY A 9 24.03 13.81 0.20
N VAL A 10 25.10 13.03 0.36
CA VAL A 10 25.10 11.77 1.13
C VAL A 10 25.94 11.96 2.39
N ALA A 11 25.36 12.57 3.42
CA ALA A 11 26.08 13.04 4.60
C ALA A 11 26.59 11.92 5.51
N ASP A 12 25.90 10.79 5.56
CA ASP A 12 26.22 9.66 6.43
C ASP A 12 25.77 8.31 5.83
N ALA A 13 26.05 7.23 6.57
CA ALA A 13 25.71 5.87 6.13
C ALA A 13 24.19 5.67 6.00
N GLN A 14 23.39 6.31 6.87
CA GLN A 14 21.93 6.22 6.82
C GLN A 14 21.40 6.85 5.52
N SER A 15 21.88 8.05 5.19
CA SER A 15 21.56 8.76 3.96
C SER A 15 21.90 7.91 2.72
N ALA A 16 23.01 7.19 2.76
CA ALA A 16 23.41 6.30 1.67
C ALA A 16 22.44 5.11 1.50
N LEU A 17 22.02 4.49 2.60
CA LEU A 17 21.05 3.40 2.61
C LEU A 17 19.66 3.88 2.16
N ASP A 18 19.24 5.05 2.61
CA ASP A 18 17.95 5.65 2.24
C ASP A 18 17.91 5.99 0.76
N GLY A 19 18.98 6.57 0.22
CA GLY A 19 19.10 6.83 -1.21
C GLY A 19 19.11 5.54 -2.04
N ALA A 20 19.86 4.53 -1.62
CA ALA A 20 19.86 3.23 -2.28
C ALA A 20 18.47 2.57 -2.26
N ARG A 21 17.76 2.63 -1.12
CA ARG A 21 16.39 2.14 -0.98
C ARG A 21 15.45 2.88 -1.92
N ALA A 22 15.51 4.21 -1.99
CA ALA A 22 14.68 5.01 -2.89
C ALA A 22 14.91 4.63 -4.36
N ILE A 23 16.17 4.47 -4.77
CA ILE A 23 16.53 4.03 -6.14
C ILE A 23 15.94 2.65 -6.45
N LEU A 24 16.02 1.70 -5.51
CA LEU A 24 15.45 0.38 -5.70
C LEU A 24 13.92 0.43 -5.76
N SER A 25 13.27 1.16 -4.85
CA SER A 25 11.81 1.34 -4.86
C SER A 25 11.31 1.95 -6.17
N GLU A 26 12.00 2.96 -6.70
CA GLU A 26 11.68 3.57 -8.00
C GLU A 26 11.80 2.54 -9.13
N ARG A 27 12.92 1.83 -9.21
CA ARG A 27 13.12 0.78 -10.22
C ARG A 27 12.07 -0.32 -10.15
N PHE A 28 11.67 -0.74 -8.95
CA PHE A 28 10.66 -1.77 -8.78
C PHE A 28 9.27 -1.27 -9.21
N ALA A 29 8.98 0.00 -8.92
CA ALA A 29 7.72 0.65 -9.30
C ALA A 29 7.59 0.95 -10.80
N GLU A 30 8.66 0.82 -11.58
CA GLU A 30 8.67 1.01 -13.05
C GLU A 30 8.62 -0.30 -13.85
N ASP A 31 8.71 -1.46 -13.20
CA ASP A 31 8.63 -2.75 -13.89
C ASP A 31 7.17 -3.06 -14.30
N ALA A 32 6.89 -2.97 -15.59
CA ALA A 32 5.54 -3.09 -16.14
C ALA A 32 4.86 -4.44 -15.86
N ASP A 33 5.61 -5.55 -15.92
CA ASP A 33 5.03 -6.87 -15.67
C ASP A 33 4.72 -7.05 -14.18
N LEU A 34 5.61 -6.59 -13.30
CA LEU A 34 5.37 -6.60 -11.86
C LEU A 34 4.13 -5.79 -11.52
N ILE A 35 4.02 -4.58 -12.03
CA ILE A 35 2.85 -3.71 -11.82
C ILE A 35 1.58 -4.42 -12.32
N GLY A 36 1.64 -5.07 -13.48
CA GLY A 36 0.54 -5.87 -14.03
C GLY A 36 0.12 -7.01 -13.10
N GLU A 37 1.08 -7.79 -12.63
CA GLU A 37 0.86 -8.92 -11.71
C GLU A 37 0.25 -8.45 -10.38
N LEU A 38 0.82 -7.42 -9.75
CA LEU A 38 0.33 -6.90 -8.47
C LEU A 38 -1.06 -6.28 -8.60
N ARG A 39 -1.34 -5.60 -9.72
CA ARG A 39 -2.68 -5.05 -10.02
C ARG A 39 -3.72 -6.16 -10.17
N GLU A 40 -3.41 -7.21 -10.91
CA GLU A 40 -4.34 -8.35 -11.09
C GLU A 40 -4.58 -9.08 -9.76
N ARG A 41 -3.52 -9.26 -8.97
CA ARG A 41 -3.62 -9.82 -7.61
C ARG A 41 -4.54 -8.98 -6.73
N MET A 42 -4.38 -7.66 -6.76
CA MET A 42 -5.20 -6.73 -6.00
C MET A 42 -6.65 -6.78 -6.47
N TRP A 43 -6.89 -6.81 -7.77
CA TRP A 43 -8.23 -6.93 -8.33
C TRP A 43 -8.96 -8.20 -7.89
N THR A 44 -8.24 -9.33 -7.86
CA THR A 44 -8.82 -10.64 -7.56
C THR A 44 -8.98 -10.93 -6.07
N ARG A 45 -8.12 -10.37 -5.20
CA ARG A 45 -8.06 -10.70 -3.77
C ARG A 45 -8.35 -9.54 -2.83
N GLY A 46 -8.17 -8.31 -3.32
CA GLY A 46 -8.33 -7.11 -2.51
C GLY A 46 -9.77 -6.75 -2.24
N SER A 47 -9.91 -5.77 -1.35
CA SER A 47 -11.21 -5.23 -0.91
C SER A 47 -11.19 -3.71 -0.86
N LEU A 48 -12.38 -3.12 -0.99
CA LEU A 48 -12.62 -1.72 -0.67
C LEU A 48 -13.14 -1.65 0.76
N SER A 49 -12.47 -0.89 1.60
CA SER A 49 -12.93 -0.54 2.95
C SER A 49 -13.31 0.93 3.03
N SER A 50 -14.23 1.26 3.95
CA SER A 50 -14.57 2.64 4.26
C SER A 50 -14.78 2.87 5.76
N LYS A 51 -14.38 4.05 6.21
CA LYS A 51 -14.61 4.55 7.56
C LYS A 51 -15.24 5.94 7.51
N VAL A 52 -16.11 6.26 8.46
CA VAL A 52 -16.59 7.63 8.65
C VAL A 52 -15.45 8.52 9.13
N ARG A 53 -15.36 9.72 8.57
CA ARG A 53 -14.46 10.76 9.07
C ARG A 53 -14.93 11.27 10.42
N GLU A 54 -13.98 11.52 11.31
CA GLU A 54 -14.25 12.01 12.66
C GLU A 54 -15.14 13.27 12.61
N GLY A 55 -16.25 13.25 13.34
CA GLY A 55 -17.19 14.37 13.45
C GLY A 55 -18.16 14.52 12.27
N LYS A 56 -18.21 13.57 11.33
CA LYS A 56 -19.13 13.56 10.19
C LYS A 56 -20.30 12.59 10.34
N GLU A 57 -20.47 11.96 11.49
CA GLU A 57 -21.46 10.90 11.73
C GLU A 57 -22.89 11.41 11.57
N GLU A 58 -23.21 12.57 12.16
CA GLU A 58 -24.55 13.17 12.06
C GLU A 58 -24.83 13.74 10.66
N ALA A 59 -23.92 14.56 10.14
CA ALA A 59 -24.05 15.17 8.81
C ALA A 59 -24.06 14.13 7.68
N GLY A 60 -23.38 13.00 7.91
CA GLY A 60 -23.19 11.90 6.99
C GLY A 60 -24.21 10.77 7.13
N ALA A 61 -25.27 10.90 7.93
CA ALA A 61 -26.17 9.79 8.28
C ALA A 61 -26.74 9.01 7.09
N LYS A 62 -26.88 9.63 5.92
CA LYS A 62 -27.29 8.98 4.65
C LYS A 62 -26.28 7.95 4.12
N PHE A 63 -25.05 7.95 4.62
CA PHE A 63 -23.98 7.00 4.30
C PHE A 63 -23.68 6.06 5.48
N SER A 64 -24.54 5.99 6.49
CA SER A 64 -24.32 5.23 7.73
C SER A 64 -24.01 3.75 7.49
N ASP A 65 -24.62 3.13 6.47
CA ASP A 65 -24.32 1.75 6.04
C ASP A 65 -22.84 1.54 5.63
N TYR A 66 -22.10 2.63 5.41
CA TYR A 66 -20.71 2.64 4.95
C TYR A 66 -19.74 3.27 5.96
N PHE A 67 -20.19 3.61 7.17
CA PHE A 67 -19.32 4.17 8.21
C PHE A 67 -18.27 3.18 8.72
N ASP A 68 -18.56 1.88 8.62
CA ASP A 68 -17.63 0.80 8.83
C ASP A 68 -17.98 -0.33 7.87
N PHE A 69 -17.38 -0.31 6.70
CA PHE A 69 -17.70 -1.25 5.62
C PHE A 69 -16.42 -1.80 5.01
N ALA A 70 -16.44 -3.07 4.65
CA ALA A 70 -15.38 -3.72 3.89
C ALA A 70 -15.98 -4.84 3.03
N GLU A 71 -15.66 -4.86 1.74
CA GLU A 71 -16.11 -5.90 0.83
C GLU A 71 -15.08 -6.17 -0.29
N PRO A 72 -14.85 -7.43 -0.69
CA PRO A 72 -13.98 -7.75 -1.82
C PRO A 72 -14.42 -7.09 -3.13
N PHE A 73 -13.47 -6.65 -3.97
CA PHE A 73 -13.79 -5.99 -5.24
C PHE A 73 -14.72 -6.82 -6.14
N ALA A 74 -14.48 -8.13 -6.21
CA ALA A 74 -15.27 -9.05 -7.04
C ALA A 74 -16.74 -9.19 -6.61
N LYS A 75 -17.10 -8.77 -5.38
CA LYS A 75 -18.47 -8.87 -4.85
C LYS A 75 -19.19 -7.54 -4.79
N LEU A 76 -18.47 -6.42 -4.95
CA LEU A 76 -19.01 -5.07 -4.85
C LEU A 76 -19.92 -4.70 -6.04
N PRO A 77 -21.24 -4.54 -5.82
CA PRO A 77 -22.14 -4.10 -6.87
C PRO A 77 -21.96 -2.60 -7.16
N SER A 78 -22.22 -2.19 -8.41
CA SER A 78 -21.97 -0.82 -8.88
C SER A 78 -22.65 0.27 -8.05
N HIS A 79 -23.87 0.04 -7.54
CA HIS A 79 -24.58 1.05 -6.73
C HIS A 79 -23.90 1.32 -5.38
N ARG A 80 -23.24 0.31 -4.78
CA ARG A 80 -22.45 0.51 -3.54
C ARG A 80 -21.17 1.27 -3.82
N VAL A 81 -20.48 0.93 -4.91
CA VAL A 81 -19.28 1.67 -5.35
C VAL A 81 -19.61 3.15 -5.56
N LEU A 82 -20.73 3.46 -6.22
CA LEU A 82 -21.18 4.84 -6.41
C LEU A 82 -21.52 5.54 -5.08
N ALA A 83 -22.12 4.85 -4.12
CA ALA A 83 -22.43 5.41 -2.81
C ALA A 83 -21.15 5.71 -2.00
N LEU A 84 -20.18 4.81 -2.02
CA LEU A 84 -18.87 4.95 -1.37
C LEU A 84 -18.10 6.15 -1.95
N LEU A 85 -17.93 6.20 -3.28
CA LEU A 85 -17.25 7.31 -3.96
C LEU A 85 -17.95 8.65 -3.74
N ARG A 86 -19.29 8.64 -3.62
CA ARG A 86 -20.06 9.84 -3.28
C ARG A 86 -19.79 10.28 -1.84
N GLY A 87 -19.78 9.34 -0.88
CA GLY A 87 -19.48 9.64 0.51
C GLY A 87 -18.07 10.19 0.72
N GLU A 88 -17.09 9.66 -0.03
CA GLU A 88 -15.73 10.19 -0.08
C GLU A 88 -15.68 11.62 -0.63
N LYS A 89 -16.31 11.85 -1.79
CA LYS A 89 -16.37 13.16 -2.44
C LYS A 89 -17.06 14.23 -1.59
N GLU A 90 -18.04 13.83 -0.78
CA GLU A 90 -18.72 14.70 0.18
C GLU A 90 -17.96 14.84 1.52
N GLU A 91 -16.75 14.31 1.62
CA GLU A 91 -15.88 14.37 2.81
C GLU A 91 -16.52 13.76 4.06
N VAL A 92 -17.33 12.71 3.88
CA VAL A 92 -17.95 11.94 4.97
C VAL A 92 -17.20 10.64 5.22
N LEU A 93 -16.72 9.99 4.16
CA LEU A 93 -16.03 8.71 4.24
C LEU A 93 -14.56 8.85 3.83
N ASP A 94 -13.69 8.08 4.47
CA ASP A 94 -12.40 7.71 3.93
C ASP A 94 -12.50 6.32 3.30
N LEU A 95 -11.98 6.18 2.09
CA LEU A 95 -11.92 4.91 1.38
C LEU A 95 -10.49 4.39 1.39
N THR A 96 -10.32 3.09 1.59
CA THR A 96 -9.02 2.44 1.48
C THR A 96 -9.13 1.21 0.60
N LEU A 97 -8.18 1.07 -0.34
CA LEU A 97 -8.06 -0.13 -1.15
C LEU A 97 -7.08 -1.07 -0.47
N GLU A 98 -7.61 -2.13 0.11
CA GLU A 98 -6.84 -3.11 0.87
C GLU A 98 -6.40 -4.25 -0.06
N PRO A 99 -5.09 -4.46 -0.28
CA PRO A 99 -4.61 -5.53 -1.14
C PRO A 99 -4.82 -6.92 -0.53
N GLU A 100 -4.69 -7.03 0.80
CA GLU A 100 -4.90 -8.22 1.60
C GLU A 100 -5.11 -7.84 3.07
N GLU A 101 -5.53 -8.79 3.90
CA GLU A 101 -5.55 -8.59 5.35
C GLU A 101 -4.12 -8.34 5.86
N PRO A 102 -3.93 -7.38 6.79
CA PRO A 102 -2.62 -7.10 7.33
C PRO A 102 -2.07 -8.34 8.06
N PRO A 103 -0.75 -8.56 8.01
CA PRO A 103 -0.13 -9.70 8.69
C PRO A 103 -0.40 -9.64 10.20
N ALA A 104 -0.57 -10.81 10.81
CA ALA A 104 -0.88 -10.93 12.24
C ALA A 104 0.24 -10.39 13.15
N GLU A 105 1.50 -10.45 12.69
CA GLU A 105 2.66 -9.99 13.42
C GLU A 105 3.31 -8.77 12.73
N PRO A 106 3.51 -7.65 13.45
CA PRO A 106 4.21 -6.49 12.92
C PRO A 106 5.61 -6.84 12.40
N GLY A 107 5.97 -6.29 11.25
CA GLY A 107 7.27 -6.54 10.61
C GLY A 107 7.32 -7.80 9.76
N THR A 108 6.24 -8.59 9.68
CA THR A 108 6.13 -9.67 8.71
C THR A 108 5.88 -9.09 7.32
N PRO A 109 6.69 -9.45 6.30
CA PRO A 109 6.44 -9.00 4.94
C PRO A 109 5.10 -9.50 4.40
N SER A 110 4.38 -8.62 3.72
CA SER A 110 3.17 -8.92 2.96
C SER A 110 3.47 -9.90 1.81
N SER A 111 2.42 -10.52 1.30
CA SER A 111 2.54 -11.39 0.13
C SER A 111 2.92 -10.62 -1.14
N TYR A 112 2.68 -9.29 -1.16
CA TYR A 112 3.10 -8.37 -2.20
C TYR A 112 4.61 -8.12 -2.14
N GLU A 113 5.15 -7.83 -0.96
CA GLU A 113 6.59 -7.70 -0.75
C GLU A 113 7.32 -8.98 -1.15
N GLY A 114 6.74 -10.15 -0.86
CA GLY A 114 7.28 -11.45 -1.30
C GLY A 114 7.39 -11.59 -2.82
N VAL A 115 6.40 -11.12 -3.59
CA VAL A 115 6.45 -11.12 -5.07
C VAL A 115 7.53 -10.17 -5.58
N ILE A 116 7.59 -8.95 -5.04
CA ILE A 116 8.62 -7.96 -5.40
C ILE A 116 10.02 -8.52 -5.12
N ALA A 117 10.22 -9.08 -3.92
CA ALA A 117 11.48 -9.66 -3.50
C ALA A 117 11.90 -10.82 -4.42
N HIS A 118 10.98 -11.74 -4.74
CA HIS A 118 11.24 -12.85 -5.65
C HIS A 118 11.66 -12.36 -7.04
N ARG A 119 10.94 -11.37 -7.60
CA ARG A 119 11.22 -10.84 -8.94
C ARG A 119 12.63 -10.24 -9.06
N PHE A 120 13.07 -9.54 -8.03
CA PHE A 120 14.40 -8.88 -8.02
C PHE A 120 15.48 -9.70 -7.31
N GLY A 121 15.20 -10.96 -6.93
CA GLY A 121 16.17 -11.85 -6.29
C GLY A 121 16.62 -11.39 -4.90
N ILE A 122 15.77 -10.62 -4.22
CA ILE A 122 16.00 -10.14 -2.85
C ILE A 122 15.67 -11.28 -1.89
N ALA A 123 16.62 -11.60 -1.04
CA ALA A 123 16.48 -12.59 0.00
C ALA A 123 17.44 -12.24 1.14
N ASP A 124 17.05 -12.57 2.37
CA ASP A 124 18.00 -12.61 3.48
C ASP A 124 19.02 -13.71 3.23
N ARG A 125 20.29 -13.31 3.14
CA ARG A 125 21.46 -14.19 2.98
C ARG A 125 22.46 -13.97 4.11
N GLY A 126 22.06 -13.35 5.21
CA GLY A 126 22.93 -13.00 6.34
C GLY A 126 23.97 -11.94 6.01
N ARG A 127 23.74 -11.10 5.00
CA ARG A 127 24.63 -9.97 4.70
C ARG A 127 24.36 -8.82 5.66
N PRO A 128 25.32 -7.92 5.90
CA PRO A 128 25.11 -6.75 6.76
C PRO A 128 23.94 -5.83 6.37
N GLY A 129 23.47 -5.89 5.12
CA GLY A 129 22.31 -5.13 4.64
C GLY A 129 21.00 -5.93 4.58
N ASP A 130 21.00 -7.18 5.05
CA ASP A 130 19.80 -8.01 5.20
C ASP A 130 19.18 -7.86 6.61
N ALA A 131 19.89 -7.25 7.55
CA ALA A 131 19.49 -7.02 8.95
C ALA A 131 18.98 -5.60 9.20
#